data_AF-A0A0C9VZR8-F1
#
_entry.id   AF-A0A0C9VZR8-F1
#
_cell.length_a   1.000
_cell.length_b   1.000
_cell.length_c   1.000
_cell.angle_alpha   90.00
_cell.angle_beta   90.00
_cell.angle_gamma   90.00
#
_symmetry.space_group_name_H-M   'P 1'
#
loop_
_entity.id
_entity.type
_entity.pdbx_description
1 polymer ?
#
loop_
_entity_poly.entity_id
_entity_poly.type
_entity_poly.pdbx_seq_one_letter_code
_entity_poly.pdbx_strand_id
1 'polypeptide(L)'
;MEAFNADQFADIPNQENLHYPFADHRDWEVGSFLLTSSLSMKAIDKFLSLDLIKSLPLSFQSARELQGLAELLPQLGPRWHCKTMETSCETKRPARLFYRDAVDCLAYLFSNPLFKDWLELSPYRVFETAERLVRVYSEWMSAGVAWGMQEELPDSATLLGAILSSDKTNITNMCGGRVAHPLLIGLANISSAIHNKASSNAFLLNALLPIVEFIHPVKRMQTLLADRLYHNSVVFVI
;
A
#
# COMPACT_ATOMS: atom_id res chain seq x y z
N MET A 1 4.71 -17.79 9.08
CA MET A 1 5.03 -17.92 10.52
C MET A 1 6.52 -17.84 10.81
N GLU A 2 7.41 -18.31 9.94
CA GLU A 2 8.87 -18.28 10.20
C GLU A 2 9.51 -16.88 10.16
N ALA A 3 8.87 -15.90 9.51
CA ALA A 3 9.37 -14.51 9.48
C ALA A 3 9.09 -13.71 10.77
N PHE A 4 8.25 -14.20 11.69
CA PHE A 4 7.97 -13.51 12.96
C PHE A 4 9.16 -13.59 13.93
N ASN A 5 9.96 -14.67 13.85
CA ASN A 5 11.13 -14.91 14.69
C ASN A 5 12.43 -14.35 14.09
N ALA A 6 12.38 -13.70 12.92
CA ALA A 6 13.53 -13.11 12.24
C ALA A 6 13.65 -11.60 12.48
N ASP A 7 12.78 -11.03 13.30
CA ASP A 7 12.91 -9.64 13.71
C ASP A 7 14.09 -9.50 14.68
N GLN A 8 15.16 -8.89 14.19
CA GLN A 8 16.36 -8.56 14.98
C GLN A 8 16.06 -7.65 16.19
N PHE A 9 14.86 -7.10 16.28
CA PHE A 9 14.37 -6.31 17.40
C PHE A 9 13.42 -7.09 18.34
N ALA A 10 13.09 -8.35 18.04
CA ALA A 10 12.29 -9.20 18.91
C ALA A 10 12.96 -9.47 20.28
N ASP A 11 14.29 -9.52 20.30
CA ASP A 11 15.12 -9.77 21.49
C ASP A 11 15.54 -8.49 22.23
N ILE A 12 15.28 -7.30 21.68
CA ILE A 12 15.42 -6.05 22.44
C ILE A 12 14.28 -6.04 23.45
N PRO A 13 14.51 -5.72 24.75
CA PRO A 13 13.48 -5.81 25.78
C PRO A 13 12.34 -4.81 25.47
N ASN A 14 11.40 -5.27 24.65
CA ASN A 14 10.18 -4.61 24.21
C ASN A 14 9.16 -4.45 25.35
N GLN A 15 9.60 -4.65 26.60
CA GLN A 15 8.76 -4.56 27.79
C GLN A 15 8.69 -3.14 28.38
N GLU A 16 9.62 -2.23 28.06
CA GLU A 16 9.63 -0.88 28.66
C GLU A 16 9.41 0.30 27.69
N ASN A 17 9.71 0.18 26.40
CA ASN A 17 9.58 1.29 25.45
C ASN A 17 8.89 0.90 24.13
N LEU A 18 7.59 1.15 24.07
CA LEU A 18 6.74 0.97 22.88
C LEU A 18 7.15 1.82 21.66
N HIS A 19 8.01 2.83 21.86
CA HIS A 19 8.43 3.78 20.84
C HIS A 19 9.82 3.49 20.27
N TYR A 20 10.47 2.38 20.66
CA TYR A 20 11.76 1.99 20.07
C TYR A 20 11.66 1.99 18.52
N PRO A 21 12.63 2.54 17.77
CA PRO A 21 13.99 2.94 18.16
C PRO A 21 14.13 4.36 18.76
N PHE A 22 13.02 5.08 18.95
CA PHE A 22 13.05 6.37 19.63
C PHE A 22 13.18 6.19 21.15
N ALA A 23 13.74 7.18 21.83
CA ALA A 23 14.04 7.11 23.26
C ALA A 23 12.78 7.08 24.13
N ASP A 24 11.74 7.83 23.76
CA ASP A 24 10.44 7.86 24.43
C ASP A 24 9.31 8.33 23.48
N HIS A 25 8.09 8.47 24.00
CA HIS A 25 6.94 8.98 23.24
C HIS A 25 7.17 10.38 22.66
N ARG A 26 7.82 11.29 23.40
CA ARG A 26 8.02 12.68 22.97
C ARG A 26 9.05 12.77 21.85
N ASP A 27 10.10 11.97 21.94
CA ASP A 27 11.09 11.80 20.88
C ASP A 27 10.46 11.22 19.61
N TRP A 28 9.63 10.17 19.75
CA TRP A 28 8.87 9.60 18.64
C TRP A 28 7.87 10.59 18.03
N GLU A 29 7.17 11.39 18.84
CA GLU A 29 6.18 12.36 18.35
C GLU A 29 6.84 13.40 17.42
N VAL A 30 8.00 13.92 17.82
CA VAL A 30 8.78 14.85 16.99
C VAL A 30 9.30 14.15 15.74
N GLY A 31 9.88 12.95 15.89
CA GLY A 31 10.39 12.16 14.77
C GLY A 31 9.32 11.83 13.75
N SER A 32 8.17 11.34 14.19
CA SER A 32 7.01 10.96 13.37
C SER A 32 6.42 12.16 12.64
N PHE A 33 6.27 13.31 13.33
CA PHE A 33 5.83 14.54 12.68
C PHE A 33 6.78 14.97 11.57
N LEU A 34 8.09 14.96 11.82
CA LEU A 34 9.09 15.35 10.81
C LEU A 34 9.14 14.37 9.63
N LEU A 35 9.04 13.07 9.89
CA LEU A 35 9.03 12.01 8.86
C LEU A 35 7.79 12.08 7.96
N THR A 36 6.65 12.44 8.52
CA THR A 36 5.38 12.54 7.80
C THR A 36 5.11 13.92 7.20
N SER A 37 5.91 14.92 7.58
CA SER A 37 5.85 16.26 7.01
C SER A 37 6.36 16.28 5.56
N SER A 38 5.90 17.24 4.77
CA SER A 38 6.40 17.49 3.41
C SER A 38 7.71 18.30 3.39
N LEU A 39 8.42 18.38 4.53
CA LEU A 39 9.66 19.15 4.66
C LEU A 39 10.82 18.46 3.95
N SER A 40 11.64 19.26 3.25
CA SER A 40 12.91 18.76 2.72
C SER A 40 13.89 18.42 3.83
N MET A 41 14.85 17.51 3.58
CA MET A 41 15.91 17.18 4.55
C MET A 41 16.63 18.44 5.07
N LYS A 42 16.93 19.40 4.19
CA LYS A 42 17.56 20.68 4.58
C LYS A 42 16.69 21.50 5.54
N ALA A 43 15.37 21.47 5.36
CA ALA A 43 14.45 22.18 6.24
C ALA A 43 14.35 21.50 7.61
N ILE A 44 14.38 20.16 7.64
CA ILE A 44 14.46 19.37 8.87
C ILE A 44 15.76 19.66 9.62
N ASP A 45 16.91 19.63 8.94
CA ASP A 45 18.20 19.98 9.55
C ASP A 45 18.20 21.41 10.12
N LYS A 46 17.59 22.36 9.39
CA LYS A 46 17.41 23.73 9.88
C LYS A 46 16.55 23.79 11.14
N PHE A 47 15.45 23.04 11.19
CA PHE A 47 14.61 22.93 12.38
C PHE A 47 15.38 22.33 13.58
N LEU A 48 16.10 21.24 13.36
CA LEU A 48 16.93 20.58 14.39
C LEU A 48 18.07 21.48 14.87
N SER A 49 18.51 22.44 14.04
CA SER A 49 19.57 23.38 14.41
C SER A 49 19.14 24.49 15.39
N LEU A 50 17.84 24.68 15.63
CA LEU A 50 17.32 25.70 16.54
C LEU A 50 17.75 25.40 17.98
N ASP A 51 18.19 26.41 18.73
CA ASP A 51 18.77 26.23 20.07
C ASP A 51 17.80 25.53 21.04
N LEU A 52 16.51 25.86 20.97
CA LEU A 52 15.47 25.19 21.76
C LEU A 52 15.39 23.69 21.42
N ILE A 53 15.44 23.34 20.14
CA ILE A 53 15.33 21.95 19.68
C ILE A 53 16.58 21.15 20.05
N LYS A 54 17.77 21.73 19.93
CA LYS A 54 19.03 21.11 20.38
C LYS A 54 19.06 20.79 21.87
N SER A 55 18.30 21.52 22.69
CA SER A 55 18.20 21.25 24.13
C SER A 55 17.28 20.08 24.46
N LEU A 56 16.48 19.60 23.50
CA LEU A 56 15.63 18.42 23.70
C LEU A 56 16.48 17.14 23.56
N PRO A 57 16.22 16.11 24.37
CA PRO A 57 16.94 14.84 24.32
C PRO A 57 16.41 13.95 23.17
N LEU A 58 16.45 14.45 21.93
CA LEU A 58 16.04 13.69 20.74
C LEU A 58 17.08 12.63 20.39
N SER A 59 16.63 11.46 19.91
CA SER A 59 17.50 10.36 19.46
C SER A 59 18.22 10.63 18.13
N PHE A 60 17.93 11.76 17.49
CA PHE A 60 18.48 12.18 16.20
C PHE A 60 18.83 13.68 16.22
N GLN A 61 19.90 14.04 15.53
CA GLN A 61 20.40 15.42 15.39
C GLN A 61 20.38 15.90 13.94
N SER A 62 20.06 15.01 12.99
CA SER A 62 19.93 15.34 11.57
C SER A 62 18.78 14.58 10.92
N ALA A 63 18.31 15.08 9.77
CA ALA A 63 17.33 14.40 8.94
C ALA A 63 17.80 13.00 8.51
N ARG A 64 19.12 12.82 8.33
CA ARG A 64 19.71 11.53 7.94
C ARG A 64 19.66 10.52 9.09
N GLU A 65 19.96 10.94 10.31
CA GLU A 65 19.85 10.09 11.50
C GLU A 65 18.40 9.70 11.75
N LEU A 66 17.46 10.65 11.62
CA LEU A 66 16.02 10.39 11.72
C LEU A 66 15.55 9.35 10.69
N GLN A 67 16.02 9.45 9.43
CA GLN A 67 15.74 8.43 8.40
C GLN A 67 16.34 7.07 8.77
N GLY A 68 17.56 7.04 9.31
CA GLY A 68 18.19 5.80 9.78
C GLY A 68 17.40 5.13 10.90
N LEU A 69 16.85 5.91 11.85
CA LEU A 69 15.95 5.38 12.87
C LEU A 69 14.66 4.84 12.25
N ALA A 70 14.07 5.54 11.28
CA ALA A 70 12.88 5.07 10.59
C ALA A 70 13.12 3.74 9.85
N GLU A 71 14.33 3.51 9.32
CA GLU A 71 14.71 2.25 8.68
C GLU A 71 14.82 1.07 9.66
N LEU A 72 15.03 1.34 10.96
CA LEU A 72 15.02 0.32 12.02
C LEU A 72 13.61 -0.02 12.51
N LEU A 73 12.58 0.76 12.15
CA LEU A 73 11.22 0.41 12.52
C LEU A 73 10.85 -0.96 11.93
N PRO A 74 10.11 -1.80 12.67
CA PRO A 74 9.68 -3.09 12.16
C PRO A 74 8.93 -2.88 10.85
N GLN A 75 9.39 -3.58 9.80
CA GLN A 75 8.79 -3.53 8.47
C GLN A 75 7.49 -4.34 8.50
N LEU A 76 6.45 -3.78 9.13
CA LEU A 76 5.15 -4.40 9.32
C LEU A 76 4.29 -4.40 8.05
N GLY A 77 4.74 -3.72 6.98
CA GLY A 77 4.00 -3.56 5.74
C GLY A 77 4.59 -4.31 4.55
N PRO A 78 3.80 -4.47 3.46
CA PRO A 78 4.27 -5.13 2.24
C PRO A 78 5.47 -4.37 1.64
N ARG A 79 6.51 -5.11 1.25
CA ARG A 79 7.78 -4.54 0.78
C ARG A 79 7.69 -4.04 -0.65
N TRP A 80 8.44 -2.96 -0.92
CA TRP A 80 8.61 -2.45 -2.28
C TRP A 80 9.67 -3.22 -3.06
N HIS A 81 9.31 -3.56 -4.28
CA HIS A 81 10.17 -4.18 -5.29
C HIS A 81 10.25 -3.26 -6.52
N CYS A 82 11.33 -3.39 -7.28
CA CYS A 82 11.52 -2.68 -8.53
C CYS A 82 11.95 -3.67 -9.61
N LYS A 83 11.23 -3.68 -10.73
CA LYS A 83 11.55 -4.49 -11.91
C LYS A 83 11.59 -3.62 -13.15
N THR A 84 12.59 -3.82 -14.00
CA THR A 84 12.57 -3.23 -15.35
C THR A 84 11.78 -4.17 -16.26
N MET A 85 10.69 -3.66 -16.83
CA MET A 85 9.84 -4.41 -17.75
C MET A 85 10.50 -4.53 -19.12
N GLU A 86 10.42 -5.72 -19.71
CA GLU A 86 10.88 -5.95 -21.08
C GLU A 86 9.95 -5.26 -22.07
N THR A 87 10.53 -4.55 -23.04
CA THR A 87 9.78 -3.85 -24.08
C THR A 87 10.21 -4.36 -25.45
N SER A 88 9.24 -4.59 -26.35
CA SER A 88 9.52 -5.05 -27.72
C SER A 88 10.16 -3.99 -28.61
N CYS A 89 10.20 -2.73 -28.16
CA CYS A 89 10.77 -1.60 -28.86
C CYS A 89 11.57 -0.74 -27.88
N GLU A 90 12.49 0.07 -28.42
CA GLU A 90 13.29 1.00 -27.62
C GLU A 90 12.41 2.08 -26.99
N THR A 91 12.78 2.49 -25.78
CA THR A 91 12.09 3.52 -25.01
C THR A 91 13.09 4.59 -24.58
N LYS A 92 12.67 5.85 -24.46
CA LYS A 92 13.56 6.94 -24.03
C LYS A 92 14.12 6.73 -22.62
N ARG A 93 13.42 5.97 -21.78
CA ARG A 93 13.79 5.63 -20.41
C ARG A 93 13.34 4.20 -20.10
N PRO A 94 14.08 3.46 -19.27
CA PRO A 94 13.69 2.11 -18.90
C PRO A 94 12.32 2.08 -18.22
N ALA A 95 11.48 1.12 -18.61
CA ALA A 95 10.15 0.90 -18.05
C ALA A 95 10.27 0.28 -16.65
N ARG A 96 10.58 1.10 -15.63
CA ARG A 96 10.69 0.66 -14.23
C ARG A 96 9.32 0.57 -13.59
N LEU A 97 8.92 -0.64 -13.24
CA LEU A 97 7.75 -0.96 -12.43
C LEU A 97 8.17 -1.05 -10.95
N PHE A 98 7.53 -0.27 -10.11
CA PHE A 98 7.63 -0.44 -8.66
C PHE A 98 6.36 -1.11 -8.16
N TYR A 99 6.47 -2.14 -7.34
CA TYR A 99 5.32 -2.91 -6.90
C TYR A 99 5.54 -3.52 -5.52
N ARG A 100 4.46 -3.98 -4.91
CA ARG A 100 4.45 -4.78 -3.69
C ARG A 100 3.78 -6.10 -3.99
N ASP A 101 4.06 -7.13 -3.21
CA ASP A 101 3.35 -8.40 -3.37
C ASP A 101 1.86 -8.20 -3.02
N ALA A 102 0.98 -8.63 -3.93
CA ALA A 102 -0.46 -8.41 -3.78
C ALA A 102 -1.04 -9.22 -2.61
N VAL A 103 -0.53 -10.43 -2.36
CA VAL A 103 -0.97 -11.29 -1.25
C VAL A 103 -0.54 -10.67 0.07
N ASP A 104 0.70 -10.17 0.17
CA ASP A 104 1.17 -9.45 1.34
C ASP A 104 0.32 -8.18 1.60
N CYS A 105 -0.06 -7.46 0.54
CA CYS A 105 -0.96 -6.31 0.67
C CYS A 105 -2.33 -6.68 1.23
N LEU A 106 -2.93 -7.76 0.74
CA LEU A 106 -4.22 -8.24 1.23
C LEU A 106 -4.12 -8.79 2.65
N ALA A 107 -3.04 -9.51 2.98
CA ALA A 107 -2.77 -10.00 4.33
C ALA A 107 -2.57 -8.84 5.32
N TYR A 108 -1.89 -7.77 4.91
CA TYR A 108 -1.76 -6.56 5.71
C TYR A 108 -3.12 -5.90 5.98
N LEU A 109 -3.97 -5.75 4.96
CA LEU A 109 -5.32 -5.21 5.15
C LEU A 109 -6.18 -6.12 6.04
N PHE A 110 -6.12 -7.43 5.83
CA PHE A 110 -6.87 -8.41 6.61
C PHE A 110 -6.47 -8.44 8.10
N SER A 111 -5.17 -8.27 8.38
CA SER A 111 -4.64 -8.27 9.76
C SER A 111 -4.86 -6.96 10.51
N ASN A 112 -5.38 -5.92 9.86
CA ASN A 112 -5.62 -4.63 10.50
C ASN A 112 -6.83 -4.71 11.46
N PRO A 113 -6.63 -4.55 12.78
CA PRO A 113 -7.71 -4.68 13.75
C PRO A 113 -8.80 -3.61 13.60
N LEU A 114 -8.51 -2.47 12.95
CA LEU A 114 -9.50 -1.43 12.69
C LEU A 114 -10.63 -1.88 11.76
N PHE A 115 -10.40 -2.92 10.96
CA PHE A 115 -11.41 -3.46 10.04
C PHE A 115 -12.17 -4.65 10.61
N LYS A 116 -11.84 -5.14 11.80
CA LYS A 116 -12.41 -6.35 12.40
C LYS A 116 -13.94 -6.41 12.33
N ASP A 117 -14.60 -5.32 12.70
CA ASP A 117 -16.08 -5.25 12.76
C ASP A 117 -16.73 -4.97 11.39
N TRP A 118 -15.90 -4.74 10.36
CA TRP A 118 -16.31 -4.38 9.00
C TRP A 118 -15.91 -5.44 7.96
N LEU A 119 -15.36 -6.57 8.41
CA LEU A 119 -14.95 -7.68 7.57
C LEU A 119 -16.09 -8.70 7.40
N GLU A 120 -16.51 -8.90 6.16
CA GLU A 120 -17.49 -9.91 5.76
C GLU A 120 -16.76 -11.19 5.32
N LEU A 121 -16.74 -12.21 6.18
CA LEU A 121 -15.96 -13.45 5.95
C LEU A 121 -16.79 -14.62 5.42
N SER A 122 -18.10 -14.44 5.29
CA SER A 122 -19.01 -15.48 4.82
C SER A 122 -20.02 -14.88 3.84
N PRO A 123 -20.25 -15.52 2.68
CA PRO A 123 -21.27 -15.07 1.76
C PRO A 123 -22.64 -15.09 2.42
N TYR A 124 -23.49 -14.13 2.07
CA TYR A 124 -24.80 -14.00 2.67
C TYR A 124 -25.87 -13.65 1.65
N ARG A 125 -27.12 -13.80 2.09
CA ARG A 125 -28.30 -13.70 1.23
C ARG A 125 -29.33 -12.76 1.82
N VAL A 126 -29.48 -11.58 1.21
CA VAL A 126 -30.49 -10.57 1.60
C VAL A 126 -31.63 -10.56 0.60
N PHE A 127 -32.86 -10.49 1.11
CA PHE A 127 -34.07 -10.35 0.33
C PHE A 127 -34.92 -9.23 0.94
N GLU A 128 -35.71 -8.54 0.12
CA GLU A 128 -36.54 -7.42 0.59
C GLU A 128 -37.61 -7.88 1.58
N THR A 129 -38.11 -9.11 1.42
CA THR A 129 -39.21 -9.67 2.20
C THR A 129 -38.97 -11.15 2.57
N ALA A 130 -39.79 -11.68 3.47
CA ALA A 130 -39.72 -13.07 3.92
C ALA A 130 -40.05 -14.08 2.80
N GLU A 131 -40.79 -13.67 1.77
CA GLU A 131 -41.13 -14.49 0.60
C GLU A 131 -39.92 -14.74 -0.33
N ARG A 132 -38.81 -14.02 -0.13
CA ARG A 132 -37.54 -14.18 -0.88
C ARG A 132 -37.67 -14.07 -2.40
N LEU A 133 -38.64 -13.28 -2.87
CA LEU A 133 -38.90 -13.08 -4.30
C LEU A 133 -37.93 -12.08 -4.94
N VAL A 134 -37.50 -11.06 -4.19
CA VAL A 134 -36.63 -10.00 -4.68
C VAL A 134 -35.31 -10.01 -3.92
N ARG A 135 -34.23 -10.16 -4.68
CA ARG A 135 -32.86 -10.27 -4.19
C ARG A 135 -32.20 -8.90 -4.06
N VAL A 136 -31.57 -8.63 -2.92
CA VAL A 136 -30.80 -7.40 -2.68
C VAL A 136 -29.30 -7.70 -2.77
N TYR A 137 -28.59 -6.86 -3.53
CA TYR A 137 -27.14 -6.89 -3.67
C TYR A 137 -26.56 -5.55 -3.22
N SER A 138 -25.75 -5.56 -2.17
CA SER A 138 -25.20 -4.35 -1.55
C SER A 138 -23.68 -4.37 -1.42
N GLU A 139 -23.10 -5.54 -1.14
CA GLU A 139 -21.66 -5.74 -0.92
C GLU A 139 -21.18 -6.96 -1.71
N TRP A 140 -19.86 -7.12 -1.85
CA TRP A 140 -19.25 -8.26 -2.55
C TRP A 140 -19.77 -9.60 -2.05
N MET A 141 -19.84 -9.79 -0.73
CA MET A 141 -20.25 -11.07 -0.12
C MET A 141 -21.76 -11.34 -0.22
N SER A 142 -22.57 -10.36 -0.63
CA SER A 142 -24.00 -10.56 -0.95
C SER A 142 -24.23 -11.15 -2.35
N ALA A 143 -23.20 -11.15 -3.20
CA ALA A 143 -23.29 -11.58 -4.58
C ALA A 143 -23.32 -13.11 -4.73
N GLY A 144 -24.04 -13.60 -5.75
CA GLY A 144 -24.09 -15.03 -6.06
C GLY A 144 -22.72 -15.61 -6.46
N VAL A 145 -21.86 -14.80 -7.08
CA VAL A 145 -20.51 -15.23 -7.49
C VAL A 145 -19.63 -15.54 -6.27
N ALA A 146 -19.63 -14.67 -5.25
CA ALA A 146 -18.89 -14.92 -4.01
C ALA A 146 -19.36 -16.22 -3.32
N TRP A 147 -20.68 -16.48 -3.38
CA TRP A 147 -21.26 -17.72 -2.87
C TRP A 147 -20.74 -18.95 -3.63
N GLY A 148 -20.81 -18.94 -4.96
CA GLY A 148 -20.34 -20.07 -5.78
C GLY A 148 -18.84 -20.33 -5.60
N MET A 149 -18.02 -19.27 -5.55
CA MET A 149 -16.58 -19.41 -5.29
C MET A 149 -16.31 -19.99 -3.90
N GLN A 150 -17.06 -19.60 -2.87
CA GLN A 150 -16.88 -20.11 -1.52
C GLN A 150 -17.25 -21.59 -1.39
N GLU A 151 -18.25 -22.07 -2.15
CA GLU A 151 -18.64 -23.50 -2.18
C GLU A 151 -17.57 -24.41 -2.81
N GLU A 152 -16.69 -23.87 -3.64
CA GLU A 152 -15.58 -24.60 -4.26
C GLU A 152 -14.33 -24.67 -3.35
N LEU A 153 -14.31 -23.93 -2.24
CA LEU A 153 -13.19 -23.91 -1.30
C LEU A 153 -13.30 -25.05 -0.27
N PRO A 154 -12.16 -25.56 0.24
CA PRO A 154 -12.15 -26.57 1.31
C PRO A 154 -12.85 -26.08 2.60
N ASP A 155 -13.31 -27.03 3.40
CA ASP A 155 -13.84 -26.74 4.72
C ASP A 155 -12.83 -25.91 5.55
N SER A 156 -13.34 -24.90 6.26
CA SER A 156 -12.56 -23.93 7.04
C SER A 156 -11.76 -22.88 6.24
N ALA A 157 -11.84 -22.86 4.91
CA ALA A 157 -11.31 -21.76 4.10
C ALA A 157 -12.36 -20.65 3.90
N THR A 158 -11.90 -19.39 3.85
CA THR A 158 -12.74 -18.22 3.55
C THR A 158 -12.24 -17.57 2.26
N LEU A 159 -13.19 -17.17 1.41
CA LEU A 159 -12.93 -16.37 0.23
C LEU A 159 -12.53 -14.94 0.62
N LEU A 160 -11.35 -14.51 0.15
CA LEU A 160 -10.91 -13.12 0.22
C LEU A 160 -10.88 -12.52 -1.20
N GLY A 161 -11.67 -11.48 -1.44
CA GLY A 161 -11.69 -10.79 -2.73
C GLY A 161 -10.69 -9.63 -2.78
N ALA A 162 -10.16 -9.34 -3.96
CA ALA A 162 -9.30 -8.19 -4.20
C ALA A 162 -10.03 -7.13 -5.05
N ILE A 163 -9.98 -5.87 -4.63
CA ILE A 163 -10.43 -4.73 -5.42
C ILE A 163 -9.19 -4.02 -5.94
N LEU A 164 -9.13 -3.82 -7.25
CA LEU A 164 -8.05 -3.09 -7.89
C LEU A 164 -8.61 -1.81 -8.51
N SER A 165 -7.90 -0.71 -8.29
CA SER A 165 -8.23 0.58 -8.87
C SER A 165 -6.97 1.22 -9.42
N SER A 166 -7.05 1.81 -10.61
CA SER A 166 -5.93 2.48 -11.25
C SER A 166 -6.45 3.72 -11.94
N ASP A 167 -5.82 4.86 -11.66
CA ASP A 167 -6.08 6.10 -12.36
C ASP A 167 -4.75 6.82 -12.62
N LYS A 168 -4.69 7.63 -13.69
CA LYS A 168 -3.49 8.37 -14.04
C LYS A 168 -3.31 9.56 -13.12
N THR A 169 -2.32 9.49 -12.24
CA THR A 169 -1.96 10.62 -11.36
C THR A 169 -0.57 11.16 -11.68
N ASN A 170 -0.39 12.48 -11.61
CA ASN A 170 0.95 13.07 -11.62
C ASN A 170 1.60 12.85 -10.25
N ILE A 171 2.66 12.04 -10.18
CA ILE A 171 3.42 11.79 -8.96
C ILE A 171 4.37 12.97 -8.72
N THR A 172 3.80 14.15 -8.47
CA THR A 172 4.38 15.44 -8.06
C THR A 172 5.73 15.91 -8.66
N ASN A 173 5.85 17.22 -8.88
CA ASN A 173 7.03 17.88 -9.47
C ASN A 173 8.38 17.65 -8.73
N MET A 174 8.38 17.09 -7.52
CA MET A 174 9.60 16.90 -6.71
C MET A 174 10.40 15.64 -7.07
N CYS A 175 9.82 14.65 -7.79
CA CYS A 175 10.54 13.47 -8.27
C CYS A 175 11.00 13.61 -9.74
N GLY A 176 11.37 14.82 -10.17
CA GLY A 176 11.95 15.06 -11.49
C GLY A 176 10.98 14.84 -12.67
N GLY A 177 9.68 15.11 -12.45
CA GLY A 177 8.66 15.03 -13.50
C GLY A 177 8.32 13.61 -13.95
N ARG A 178 8.51 12.60 -13.10
CA ARG A 178 8.10 11.22 -13.38
C ARG A 178 6.59 11.09 -13.21
N VAL A 179 5.92 10.56 -14.23
CA VAL A 179 4.49 10.21 -14.20
C VAL A 179 4.41 8.68 -14.14
N ALA A 180 3.55 8.14 -13.29
CA ALA A 180 3.23 6.72 -13.27
C ALA A 180 1.72 6.56 -13.00
N HIS A 181 1.14 5.42 -13.39
CA HIS A 181 -0.22 5.10 -12.97
C HIS A 181 -0.15 4.37 -11.62
N PRO A 182 -0.64 4.95 -10.51
CA PRO A 182 -0.83 4.19 -9.28
C PRO A 182 -1.86 3.08 -9.51
N LEU A 183 -1.48 1.86 -9.13
CA LEU A 183 -2.39 0.74 -8.95
C LEU A 183 -2.63 0.58 -7.45
N LEU A 184 -3.86 0.81 -7.02
CA LEU A 184 -4.34 0.60 -5.66
C LEU A 184 -4.94 -0.81 -5.53
N ILE A 185 -4.75 -1.43 -4.37
CA ILE A 185 -5.37 -2.70 -3.98
C ILE A 185 -6.11 -2.54 -2.65
N GLY A 186 -7.32 -3.08 -2.59
CA GLY A 186 -8.17 -3.14 -1.40
C GLY A 186 -8.70 -4.56 -1.21
N LEU A 187 -9.15 -4.87 0.01
CA LEU A 187 -9.75 -6.16 0.33
C LEU A 187 -11.27 -6.05 0.18
N ALA A 188 -11.87 -6.78 -0.77
CA ALA A 188 -13.29 -6.70 -1.09
C ALA A 188 -14.22 -7.06 0.07
N ASN A 189 -13.71 -7.81 1.05
CA ASN A 189 -14.43 -8.22 2.25
C ASN A 189 -14.62 -7.07 3.25
N ILE A 190 -13.93 -5.94 3.08
CA ILE A 190 -14.18 -4.74 3.89
C ILE A 190 -15.42 -4.05 3.34
N SER A 191 -16.37 -3.70 4.22
CA SER A 191 -17.60 -3.01 3.82
C SER A 191 -17.33 -1.75 2.99
N SER A 192 -18.15 -1.53 1.96
CA SER A 192 -18.13 -0.32 1.12
C SER A 192 -18.18 0.98 1.93
N ALA A 193 -18.85 1.01 3.08
CA ALA A 193 -18.93 2.18 3.95
C ALA A 193 -17.57 2.62 4.50
N ILE A 194 -16.64 1.67 4.67
CA ILE A 194 -15.26 1.94 5.07
C ILE A 194 -14.42 2.31 3.85
N HIS A 195 -14.53 1.58 2.74
CA HIS A 195 -13.85 1.91 1.48
C HIS A 195 -14.10 3.35 1.02
N ASN A 196 -15.34 3.85 1.19
CA ASN A 196 -15.74 5.19 0.76
C ASN A 196 -15.20 6.31 1.67
N LYS A 197 -14.59 5.99 2.81
CA LYS A 197 -13.92 6.95 3.68
C LYS A 197 -12.46 7.04 3.31
N ALA A 198 -12.04 8.15 2.71
CA ALA A 198 -10.63 8.36 2.32
C ALA A 198 -9.64 8.21 3.48
N SER A 199 -10.05 8.53 4.71
CA SER A 199 -9.23 8.40 5.93
C SER A 199 -9.14 6.97 6.49
N SER A 200 -9.87 6.01 5.93
CA SER A 200 -9.89 4.63 6.43
C SER A 200 -8.63 3.84 6.09
N ASN A 201 -7.84 4.30 5.10
CA ASN A 201 -6.71 3.56 4.55
C ASN A 201 -7.05 2.12 4.11
N ALA A 202 -8.28 1.90 3.63
CA ALA A 202 -8.75 0.60 3.15
C ALA A 202 -8.18 0.20 1.77
N PHE A 203 -7.44 1.10 1.13
CA PHE A 203 -6.67 0.86 -0.09
C PHE A 203 -5.18 1.11 0.14
N LEU A 204 -4.34 0.22 -0.39
CA LEU A 204 -2.89 0.34 -0.41
C LEU A 204 -2.41 0.61 -1.85
N LEU A 205 -1.37 1.41 -2.00
CA LEU A 205 -0.68 1.57 -3.28
C LEU A 205 0.10 0.30 -3.66
N ASN A 206 -0.50 -0.61 -4.41
CA ASN A 206 0.14 -1.86 -4.82
C ASN A 206 1.33 -1.61 -5.76
N ALA A 207 1.15 -0.79 -6.79
CA ALA A 207 2.20 -0.54 -7.76
C ALA A 207 2.19 0.88 -8.34
N LEU A 208 3.33 1.29 -8.90
CA LEU A 208 3.50 2.44 -9.77
C LEU A 208 3.85 1.92 -11.16
N LEU A 209 2.85 1.88 -12.04
CA LEU A 209 2.98 1.33 -13.37
C LEU A 209 3.76 2.29 -14.27
N PRO A 210 4.74 1.79 -15.04
CA PRO A 210 5.63 2.64 -15.82
C PRO A 210 4.89 3.39 -16.93
N ILE A 211 5.16 4.69 -17.06
CA ILE A 211 4.79 5.48 -18.24
C ILE A 211 6.08 5.81 -18.98
N VAL A 212 6.20 5.28 -20.20
CA VAL A 212 7.38 5.45 -21.04
C VAL A 212 7.01 5.98 -22.42
N GLU A 213 7.95 6.70 -23.01
CA GLU A 213 7.85 7.13 -24.40
C GLU A 213 8.58 6.12 -25.29
N PHE A 214 7.82 5.40 -26.10
CA PHE A 214 8.35 4.48 -27.10
C PHE A 214 8.94 5.22 -28.29
N ILE A 215 10.13 4.81 -28.72
CA ILE A 215 10.80 5.34 -29.91
C ILE A 215 10.32 4.50 -31.10
N HIS A 216 9.26 4.96 -31.76
CA HIS A 216 8.69 4.29 -32.93
C HIS A 216 8.25 5.32 -33.98
N PRO A 217 8.49 5.11 -35.29
CA PRO A 217 8.17 6.10 -36.33
C PRO A 217 6.67 6.40 -36.43
N VAL A 218 5.82 5.40 -36.18
CA VAL A 218 4.35 5.54 -36.21
C VAL A 218 3.80 5.85 -34.82
N LYS A 219 3.17 7.02 -34.64
CA LYS A 219 2.60 7.47 -33.36
C LYS A 219 1.56 6.51 -32.77
N ARG A 220 0.67 5.95 -33.61
CA ARG A 220 -0.34 4.97 -33.17
C ARG A 220 0.28 3.73 -32.51
N MET A 221 1.45 3.30 -33.00
CA MET A 221 2.15 2.15 -32.42
C MET A 221 2.73 2.49 -31.05
N GLN A 222 3.17 3.73 -30.82
CA GLN A 222 3.63 4.14 -29.49
C GLN A 222 2.51 4.03 -28.44
N THR A 223 1.29 4.46 -28.78
CA THR A 223 0.12 4.32 -27.90
C THR A 223 -0.19 2.86 -27.62
N LEU A 224 -0.26 2.03 -28.66
CA LEU A 224 -0.55 0.60 -28.52
C LEU A 224 0.52 -0.15 -27.69
N LEU A 225 1.80 0.22 -27.83
CA LEU A 225 2.89 -0.33 -27.03
C LEU A 225 2.79 0.12 -25.56
N ALA A 226 2.38 1.36 -25.30
CA ALA A 226 2.12 1.85 -23.96
C ALA A 226 0.96 1.11 -23.28
N ASP A 227 -0.14 0.88 -23.99
CA ASP A 227 -1.28 0.12 -23.48
C ASP A 227 -0.88 -1.34 -23.17
N ARG A 228 -0.11 -1.98 -24.06
CA ARG A 228 0.43 -3.33 -23.82
C ARG A 228 1.35 -3.38 -22.60
N LEU A 229 2.24 -2.39 -22.46
CA LEU A 229 3.11 -2.31 -21.29
C LEU A 229 2.30 -2.13 -20.01
N TYR A 230 1.25 -1.32 -20.02
CA TYR A 230 0.33 -1.16 -18.91
C TYR A 230 -0.30 -2.49 -18.51
N HIS A 231 -0.93 -3.20 -19.47
CA HIS A 231 -1.56 -4.49 -19.20
C HIS A 231 -0.56 -5.55 -18.72
N ASN A 232 0.61 -5.65 -19.34
CA ASN A 232 1.65 -6.57 -18.91
C ASN A 232 2.16 -6.25 -17.50
N SER A 233 2.22 -4.97 -17.13
CA SER A 233 2.60 -4.55 -15.79
C SER A 233 1.54 -4.91 -14.76
N VAL A 234 0.26 -4.73 -15.09
CA VAL A 234 -0.87 -5.12 -14.21
C VAL A 234 -0.88 -6.64 -14.00
N VAL A 235 -0.76 -7.42 -15.08
CA VAL A 235 -0.69 -8.90 -15.02
C VAL A 235 0.54 -9.41 -14.26
N PHE A 236 1.63 -8.65 -14.24
CA PHE A 236 2.80 -9.05 -13.47
C PHE A 236 2.62 -8.85 -11.95
N VAL A 237 1.81 -7.87 -11.55
CA VAL A 237 1.62 -7.50 -10.14
C VAL A 237 0.55 -8.36 -9.44
N ILE A 238 -0.38 -8.94 -10.20
CA ILE A 238 -1.54 -9.71 -9.73
C ILE A 238 -1.36 -11.17 -10.12
#